data_AF-A0A0N0PF42-F1
#
_entry.id   AF-A0A0N0PF42-F1
#
_cell.length_a   1.000
_cell.length_b   1.000
_cell.length_c   1.000
_cell.angle_alpha   90.00
_cell.angle_beta   90.00
_cell.angle_gamma   90.00
#
_symmetry.space_group_name_H-M   'P 1'
#
loop_
_entity.id
_entity.type
_entity.pdbx_description
1 polymer ?
#
loop_
_entity_poly.entity_id
_entity_poly.type
_entity_poly.pdbx_seq_one_letter_code
_entity_poly.pdbx_strand_id
1 'polypeptide(L)'
;YWQLIDGSPLNEVRFKLVQEALGFLNSFLEGNKFAVGSNMTLADLNLAVTIEILRISNVSVQQYPNIVRWFELVKRTAPKFEEVMQKYGKDHNEVVDFFLEATVFQRAEQAQPQNGKS
;
A
#
# COMPACT_ATOMS: atom_id res chain seq x y z
N TYR A 1 5.38 -7.05 -5.57
CA TYR A 1 6.83 -6.76 -5.65
C TYR A 1 7.48 -7.18 -6.97
N TRP A 2 7.10 -8.28 -7.63
CA TRP A 2 7.65 -8.66 -8.96
C TRP A 2 7.48 -7.60 -10.07
N GLN A 3 6.41 -6.79 -10.01
CA GLN A 3 6.12 -5.74 -11.01
C GLN A 3 7.13 -4.58 -11.01
N LEU A 4 7.81 -4.33 -9.87
CA LEU A 4 8.87 -3.32 -9.80
C LEU A 4 10.15 -3.82 -10.48
N ILE A 5 10.36 -5.14 -10.51
CA ILE A 5 11.55 -5.81 -11.03
C ILE A 5 11.44 -6.00 -12.55
N ASP A 6 10.26 -6.42 -13.04
CA ASP A 6 10.07 -6.68 -14.48
C ASP A 6 9.60 -5.45 -15.28
N GLY A 7 9.25 -4.34 -14.60
CA GLY A 7 8.75 -3.13 -15.25
C GLY A 7 7.39 -3.28 -15.89
N SER A 8 6.64 -4.34 -15.58
CA SER A 8 5.29 -4.53 -16.05
C SER A 8 4.42 -3.33 -15.65
N PRO A 9 3.65 -2.73 -16.58
CA PRO A 9 2.78 -1.61 -16.25
C PRO A 9 1.86 -1.99 -15.10
N LEU A 10 1.61 -1.03 -14.20
CA LEU A 10 0.69 -1.17 -13.08
C LEU A 10 -0.60 -1.79 -13.63
N ASN A 11 -0.88 -3.05 -13.27
CA ASN A 11 -1.95 -3.79 -13.92
C ASN A 11 -3.29 -3.11 -13.55
N GLU A 12 -3.84 -2.32 -14.47
CA GLU A 12 -5.06 -1.53 -14.27
C GLU A 12 -6.21 -2.37 -13.73
N VAL A 13 -6.28 -3.65 -14.12
CA VAL A 13 -7.28 -4.60 -13.61
C VAL A 13 -7.11 -4.80 -12.11
N ARG A 14 -5.87 -5.01 -11.63
CA ARG A 14 -5.59 -5.17 -10.20
C ARG A 14 -5.87 -3.88 -9.43
N PHE A 15 -5.54 -2.73 -10.00
CA PHE A 15 -5.84 -1.45 -9.37
C PHE A 15 -7.35 -1.23 -9.22
N LYS A 16 -8.13 -1.55 -10.26
CA LYS A 16 -9.60 -1.51 -10.20
C LYS A 16 -10.15 -2.44 -9.12
N LEU A 17 -9.61 -3.66 -8.97
CA LEU A 17 -10.02 -4.58 -7.91
C LEU A 17 -9.73 -4.01 -6.51
N VAL A 18 -8.62 -3.30 -6.32
CA VAL A 18 -8.32 -2.60 -5.06
C VAL A 18 -9.36 -1.50 -4.80
N GLN A 19 -9.68 -0.69 -5.82
CA GLN A 19 -10.70 0.36 -5.69
C GLN A 19 -12.08 -0.21 -5.36
N GLU A 20 -12.47 -1.32 -5.99
CA GLU A 20 -13.71 -2.03 -5.69
C GLU A 20 -13.74 -2.56 -4.26
N ALA A 21 -12.65 -3.18 -3.79
CA ALA A 21 -12.53 -3.65 -2.41
C ALA A 21 -12.62 -2.51 -1.39
N LEU A 22 -12.01 -1.36 -1.68
CA LEU A 22 -12.15 -0.15 -0.85
C LEU A 22 -13.60 0.37 -0.86
N GLY A 23 -14.30 0.27 -1.99
CA GLY A 23 -15.73 0.56 -2.08
C GLY A 23 -16.57 -0.33 -1.16
N PHE A 24 -16.31 -1.64 -1.14
CA PHE A 24 -16.99 -2.57 -0.24
C PHE A 24 -16.69 -2.27 1.23
N LEU A 25 -15.42 -2.07 1.60
CA LEU A 25 -15.05 -1.72 2.96
C LEU A 25 -15.71 -0.42 3.41
N ASN A 26 -15.74 0.60 2.55
CA ASN A 26 -16.41 1.86 2.84
C ASN A 26 -17.91 1.67 3.10
N SER A 27 -18.55 0.76 2.36
CA SER A 27 -19.96 0.42 2.52
C SER A 27 -20.20 -0.36 3.82
N PHE A 28 -19.34 -1.32 4.17
CA PHE A 28 -19.47 -2.08 5.43
C PHE A 28 -19.28 -1.20 6.67
N LEU A 29 -18.45 -0.16 6.57
CA LEU A 29 -18.22 0.81 7.63
C LEU A 29 -19.34 1.85 7.76
N GLU A 30 -20.32 1.86 6.86
CA GLU A 30 -21.48 2.74 6.95
C GLU A 30 -22.31 2.41 8.19
N GLY A 31 -22.65 3.43 8.99
CA GLY A 31 -23.42 3.28 10.23
C GLY A 31 -22.70 2.57 11.38
N ASN A 32 -21.54 1.95 11.15
CA ASN A 32 -20.79 1.19 12.15
C ASN A 32 -19.65 2.01 12.76
N LYS A 33 -19.33 1.79 14.04
CA LYS A 33 -18.18 2.44 14.70
C LYS A 33 -16.86 1.80 14.28
N PHE A 34 -16.84 0.47 14.26
CA PHE A 34 -15.72 -0.37 13.86
C PHE A 34 -16.16 -1.32 12.75
N ALA A 35 -15.21 -2.04 12.14
CA ALA A 35 -15.49 -3.00 11.08
C ALA A 35 -16.42 -4.14 11.54
N VAL A 36 -16.37 -4.47 12.84
CA VAL A 36 -17.24 -5.49 13.45
C VAL A 36 -17.84 -4.97 14.75
N GLY A 37 -19.08 -4.49 14.69
CA GLY A 37 -19.83 -4.06 15.87
C GLY A 37 -19.33 -2.76 16.49
N SER A 38 -19.44 -2.66 17.82
CA SER A 38 -19.24 -1.40 18.57
C SER A 38 -17.87 -1.26 19.25
N ASN A 39 -17.08 -2.34 19.31
CA ASN A 39 -15.77 -2.40 19.94
C ASN A 39 -14.69 -2.69 18.89
N MET A 40 -13.48 -2.18 19.12
CA MET A 40 -12.35 -2.49 18.23
C MET A 40 -11.98 -3.97 18.37
N THR A 41 -11.77 -4.62 17.23
CA THR A 41 -11.38 -6.04 17.16
C THR A 41 -10.07 -6.21 16.41
N LEU A 42 -9.58 -7.46 16.35
CA LEU A 42 -8.44 -7.80 15.49
C LEU A 42 -8.71 -7.51 14.00
N ALA A 43 -9.98 -7.58 13.56
CA ALA A 43 -10.34 -7.25 12.18
C ALA A 43 -10.03 -5.78 11.87
N ASP A 44 -10.31 -4.88 12.81
CA ASP A 44 -10.02 -3.46 12.65
C ASP A 44 -8.53 -3.18 12.49
N LEU A 45 -7.72 -3.81 13.35
CA LEU A 45 -6.26 -3.65 13.32
C LEU A 45 -5.69 -4.16 11.98
N ASN A 46 -6.11 -5.34 11.54
CA ASN A 46 -5.63 -5.95 10.30
C ASN A 46 -6.00 -5.08 9.07
N LEU A 47 -7.25 -4.64 9.00
CA LEU A 47 -7.71 -3.76 7.93
C LEU A 47 -6.98 -2.41 7.98
N ALA A 48 -6.75 -1.84 9.17
CA ALA A 48 -6.08 -0.54 9.30
C ALA A 48 -4.62 -0.62 8.85
N VAL A 49 -3.89 -1.68 9.23
CA VAL A 49 -2.53 -1.92 8.70
C VAL A 49 -2.56 -2.03 7.18
N THR A 50 -3.55 -2.72 6.61
CA THR A 50 -3.71 -2.83 5.16
C THR A 50 -3.91 -1.47 4.49
N ILE A 51 -4.77 -0.61 5.07
CA ILE A 51 -4.98 0.77 4.57
C ILE A 51 -3.70 1.60 4.67
N GLU A 52 -2.93 1.46 5.74
CA GLU A 52 -1.68 2.22 5.90
C GLU A 52 -0.60 1.76 4.91
N ILE A 53 -0.50 0.46 4.64
CA ILE A 53 0.39 -0.07 3.58
C ILE A 53 -0.01 0.49 2.21
N LEU A 54 -1.31 0.55 1.89
CA LEU A 54 -1.80 1.17 0.66
C LEU A 54 -1.38 2.64 0.56
N ARG A 55 -1.49 3.40 1.66
CA ARG A 55 -1.05 4.81 1.71
C ARG A 55 0.46 4.96 1.50
N ILE A 56 1.27 4.12 2.13
CA ILE A 56 2.73 4.07 1.94
C ILE A 56 3.06 3.79 0.46
N SER A 57 2.28 2.91 -0.19
CA SER A 57 2.37 2.62 -1.63
C SER A 57 1.68 3.65 -2.52
N ASN A 58 1.41 4.87 -2.04
CA ASN A 58 0.79 5.98 -2.78
C ASN A 58 -0.63 5.70 -3.32
N VAL A 59 -1.37 4.77 -2.73
CA VAL A 59 -2.80 4.56 -3.03
C VAL A 59 -3.65 5.41 -2.08
N SER A 60 -4.33 6.40 -2.63
CA SER A 60 -5.21 7.28 -1.85
C SER A 60 -6.52 6.58 -1.48
N VAL A 61 -6.96 6.79 -0.24
CA VAL A 61 -8.27 6.35 0.27
C VAL A 61 -9.22 7.51 0.57
N GLN A 62 -8.84 8.75 0.21
CA GLN A 62 -9.56 9.97 0.60
C GLN A 62 -10.99 10.05 0.04
N GLN A 63 -11.24 9.40 -1.09
CA GLN A 63 -12.58 9.29 -1.68
C GLN A 63 -13.54 8.38 -0.90
N TYR A 64 -13.07 7.67 0.14
CA TYR A 64 -13.85 6.74 0.96
C TYR A 64 -14.05 7.31 2.37
N PRO A 65 -15.06 8.17 2.60
CA PRO A 65 -15.21 8.93 3.84
C PRO A 65 -15.39 8.05 5.08
N ASN A 66 -16.06 6.90 4.96
CA ASN A 66 -16.26 5.98 6.08
C ASN A 66 -14.93 5.32 6.47
N ILE A 67 -14.09 4.98 5.48
CA ILE A 67 -12.73 4.49 5.73
C ILE A 67 -11.91 5.56 6.43
N VAL A 68 -11.90 6.80 5.93
CA VAL A 68 -11.11 7.89 6.54
C VAL A 68 -11.47 8.09 8.01
N ARG A 69 -12.77 8.21 8.32
CA ARG A 69 -13.26 8.34 9.70
C ARG A 69 -12.86 7.14 10.57
N TRP A 70 -13.12 5.93 10.10
CA TRP A 70 -12.84 4.69 10.84
C TRP A 70 -11.34 4.50 11.06
N PHE A 71 -10.51 4.79 10.05
CA PHE A 71 -9.08 4.63 10.11
C PHE A 71 -8.45 5.54 11.17
N GLU A 72 -8.85 6.81 11.22
CA GLU A 72 -8.41 7.74 12.26
C GLU A 72 -8.83 7.29 13.67
N LEU A 73 -10.03 6.69 13.81
CA LEU A 73 -10.47 6.13 15.08
C LEU A 73 -9.60 4.93 15.51
N VAL A 74 -9.32 4.00 14.60
CA VAL A 74 -8.47 2.82 14.89
C VAL A 74 -7.05 3.26 15.25
N LYS A 75 -6.45 4.18 14.50
CA LYS A 75 -5.11 4.74 14.80
C LYS A 75 -5.01 5.30 16.22
N ARG A 76 -6.03 6.01 16.69
CA ARG A 76 -6.07 6.60 18.04
C ARG A 76 -6.34 5.57 19.13
N THR A 77 -7.02 4.48 18.79
CA THR A 77 -7.40 3.42 19.74
C THR A 77 -6.28 2.40 19.92
N ALA A 78 -5.52 2.12 18.86
CA ALA A 78 -4.45 1.12 18.84
C ALA A 78 -3.12 1.68 19.40
N PRO A 79 -2.61 1.14 20.51
CA PRO A 79 -1.32 1.58 21.05
C PRO A 79 -0.18 1.35 20.04
N LYS A 80 0.72 2.33 19.93
CA LYS A 80 1.93 2.27 19.09
C LYS A 80 1.69 2.05 17.58
N PHE A 81 0.45 2.17 17.10
CA PHE A 81 0.15 1.96 15.68
C PHE A 81 1.03 2.84 14.78
N GLU A 82 1.10 4.12 15.08
CA GLU A 82 1.90 5.10 14.34
C GLU A 82 3.40 4.75 14.36
N GLU A 83 3.96 4.46 15.53
CA GLU A 83 5.38 4.08 15.69
C GLU A 83 5.75 2.86 14.85
N VAL A 84 4.92 1.82 14.90
CA VAL A 84 5.12 0.56 14.14
C VAL A 84 5.03 0.82 12.63
N MET A 85 4.01 1.57 12.19
CA MET A 85 3.81 1.82 10.76
C MET A 85 4.82 2.80 10.18
N GLN A 86 5.30 3.78 10.95
CA GLN A 86 6.38 4.67 10.54
C GLN A 86 7.68 3.90 10.29
N LYS A 87 8.05 3.00 11.20
CA LYS A 87 9.22 2.13 11.01
C LYS A 87 9.04 1.26 9.76
N TYR A 88 7.88 0.62 9.61
CA TYR A 88 7.57 -0.18 8.43
C TYR A 88 7.69 0.62 7.13
N GLY A 89 7.12 1.83 7.09
CA GLY A 89 7.15 2.69 5.91
C GLY A 89 8.56 3.08 5.50
N LYS A 90 9.43 3.37 6.47
CA LYS A 90 10.85 3.62 6.22
C LYS A 90 11.54 2.39 5.61
N ASP A 91 11.46 1.25 6.29
CA ASP A 91 12.12 0.01 5.85
C ASP A 91 11.60 -0.45 4.47
N HIS A 92 10.29 -0.27 4.22
CA HIS A 92 9.66 -0.57 2.93
C HIS A 92 10.20 0.33 1.81
N ASN A 93 10.27 1.65 2.03
CA ASN A 93 10.75 2.59 1.03
C ASN A 93 12.23 2.34 0.68
N GLU A 94 13.08 2.07 1.67
CA GLU A 94 14.49 1.73 1.43
C GLU A 94 14.65 0.50 0.52
N VAL A 95 13.83 -0.53 0.74
CA VAL A 95 13.82 -1.73 -0.12
C VAL A 95 13.32 -1.42 -1.53
N VAL A 96 12.25 -0.61 -1.66
CA VAL A 96 11.70 -0.21 -2.96
C VAL A 96 12.72 0.60 -3.76
N ASP A 97 13.37 1.59 -3.14
CA ASP A 97 14.38 2.43 -3.76
C ASP A 97 15.56 1.60 -4.27
N PHE A 98 16.06 0.67 -3.44
CA PHE A 98 17.13 -0.26 -3.83
C PHE A 98 16.78 -1.04 -5.11
N PHE A 99 15.58 -1.60 -5.20
CA PHE A 99 15.17 -2.36 -6.38
C PHE A 99 14.94 -1.49 -7.61
N LEU A 100 14.42 -0.28 -7.44
CA LEU A 100 14.25 0.68 -8.53
C LEU A 100 15.62 1.08 -9.11
N GLU A 101 16.58 1.41 -8.25
CA GLU A 101 17.95 1.72 -8.66
C GLU A 101 18.60 0.52 -9.39
N ALA A 102 18.55 -0.67 -8.81
CA ALA A 102 19.11 -1.88 -9.43
C ALA A 102 18.52 -2.16 -10.82
N THR A 103 17.21 -1.95 -11.00
CA THR A 103 16.52 -2.16 -12.28
C THR A 103 16.97 -1.12 -13.32
N VAL A 104 17.15 0.15 -12.92
CA VAL A 104 17.69 1.21 -13.78
C VAL A 104 19.09 0.86 -14.26
N PHE A 105 19.97 0.39 -13.36
CA PHE A 105 21.32 -0.04 -13.73
C PHE A 105 21.32 -1.22 -14.72
N GLN A 106 20.51 -2.25 -14.48
CA GLN A 106 20.40 -3.39 -15.39
C GLN A 106 19.95 -2.98 -16.81
N ARG A 107 18.96 -2.08 -16.91
CA ARG A 107 18.51 -1.56 -18.22
C ARG A 107 19.58 -0.72 -18.89
N ALA A 108 20.36 0.05 -18.14
CA ALA A 108 21.45 0.86 -18.68
C ALA A 108 22.59 -0.01 -19.24
N GLU A 109 22.96 -1.11 -18.56
CA GLU A 109 23.96 -2.08 -19.06
C GLU A 109 23.50 -2.78 -20.35
N GLN A 110 22.23 -3.20 -20.42
CA GLN A 110 21.67 -3.85 -21.62
C GLN A 110 21.52 -2.90 -22.82
N ALA A 111 21.38 -1.60 -22.57
CA ALA A 111 21.26 -0.59 -23.62
C ALA A 111 22.61 -0.17 -24.24
N GLN A 112 23.75 -0.59 -23.66
CA GLN A 112 25.06 -0.33 -24.28
C GLN A 112 25.22 -1.21 -25.54
N PRO A 113 25.53 -0.63 -26.71
CA PRO A 113 25.75 -1.42 -27.92
C PRO A 113 26.93 -2.37 -27.68
N GLN A 114 26.80 -3.64 -28.10
CA GLN A 114 27.91 -4.58 -28.15
C GLN A 114 28.94 -4.18 -29.22
N ASN A 115 29.59 -3.04 -29.04
CA ASN A 115 30.76 -2.64 -29.81
C ASN A 115 31.98 -3.33 -29.21
N GLY A 116 32.32 -4.51 -29.75
CA GLY A 116 33.61 -5.12 -29.44
C GLY A 116 33.67 -6.63 -29.55
N LYS A 117 33.25 -7.21 -30.68
CA LYS A 117 33.83 -8.47 -31.19
C LYS A 117 33.92 -8.38 -32.71
N SER A 118 34.98 -7.72 -33.18
CA SER A 118 35.59 -7.98 -34.50
C SER A 118 36.70 -9.01 -34.32
#